data_AF-A0A7S0X4R5-F1
#
_entry.id   AF-A0A7S0X4R5-F1
#
_cell.length_a   1.000
_cell.length_b   1.000
_cell.length_c   1.000
_cell.angle_alpha   90.00
_cell.angle_beta   90.00
_cell.angle_gamma   90.00
#
_symmetry.space_group_name_H-M   'P 1'
#
loop_
_entity.id
_entity.type
_entity.pdbx_description
1 polymer ?
#
loop_
_entity_poly.entity_id
_entity_poly.type
_entity_poly.pdbx_seq_one_letter_code
_entity_poly.pdbx_strand_id
1 'polypeptide(L)'
;MASMATLGEAAAKKASDARERAEADLGGSESVSETVGQIFAGYQCGTLQRGIEHPGDIAEAASLSSIPLPPATYPLMDAIGDDIVDKGKLSKLQLEGVSYACQKHCELLPDGSRAGFMIGDGAGVGKGRQISGIILDNYCRGRRRHLWISSSSDLHRDAERDLRDLGCHLKVINSCQEL
;
A
#
# COMPACT_ATOMS: atom_id res chain seq x y z
N MET A 1 14.21 -71.98 22.19
CA MET A 1 14.63 -70.85 21.33
C MET A 1 13.66 -70.76 20.15
N ALA A 2 12.68 -69.86 20.22
CA ALA A 2 11.85 -69.48 19.08
C ALA A 2 11.48 -68.00 19.22
N SER A 3 11.87 -67.26 18.18
CA SER A 3 11.76 -65.83 17.88
C SER A 3 10.69 -65.00 18.60
N MET A 4 11.15 -64.06 19.45
CA MET A 4 10.41 -62.85 19.85
C MET A 4 10.80 -61.61 19.01
N ALA A 5 11.73 -61.75 18.05
CA ALA A 5 12.24 -60.64 17.25
C ALA A 5 11.34 -60.28 16.04
N THR A 6 10.49 -61.21 15.58
CA THR A 6 9.73 -61.06 14.34
C THR A 6 8.40 -60.31 14.47
N LEU A 7 7.91 -60.07 15.69
CA LEU A 7 6.64 -59.36 15.93
C LEU A 7 6.79 -57.83 15.93
N GLY A 8 7.97 -57.30 16.27
CA GLY A 8 8.24 -55.85 16.28
C GLY A 8 8.41 -55.25 14.89
N GLU A 9 9.09 -55.96 13.98
CA GLU A 9 9.34 -55.49 12.60
C GLU A 9 8.06 -55.49 11.73
N ALA A 10 7.16 -56.46 11.95
CA ALA A 10 5.90 -56.52 11.22
C ALA A 10 4.93 -55.37 11.59
N ALA A 11 4.97 -54.89 12.84
CA ALA A 11 4.18 -53.75 13.28
C ALA A 11 4.74 -52.41 12.76
N ALA A 12 6.07 -52.27 12.72
CA ALA A 12 6.76 -51.09 12.20
C ALA A 12 6.53 -50.90 10.69
N LYS A 13 6.57 -52.00 9.91
CA LYS A 13 6.34 -51.98 8.47
C LYS A 13 4.88 -51.68 8.10
N LYS A 14 3.93 -52.17 8.91
CA LYS A 14 2.49 -51.89 8.71
C LYS A 14 2.14 -50.43 9.02
N ALA A 15 2.90 -49.78 9.91
CA ALA A 15 2.76 -48.36 10.23
C ALA A 15 3.43 -47.45 9.18
N SER A 16 4.55 -47.86 8.57
CA SER A 16 5.15 -47.10 7.44
C SER A 16 4.28 -47.18 6.20
N ASP A 17 3.77 -48.36 5.86
CA ASP A 17 2.94 -48.56 4.66
C ASP A 17 1.56 -47.89 4.78
N ALA A 18 1.05 -47.73 6.02
CA ALA A 18 -0.17 -46.95 6.29
C ALA A 18 0.08 -45.43 6.22
N ARG A 19 1.30 -44.98 6.55
CA ARG A 19 1.69 -43.56 6.48
C ARG A 19 1.98 -43.14 5.03
N GLU A 20 2.64 -43.98 4.24
CA GLU A 20 2.83 -43.75 2.79
C GLU A 20 1.51 -43.79 2.02
N ARG A 21 0.54 -44.63 2.41
CA ARG A 21 -0.80 -44.62 1.80
C ARG A 21 -1.66 -43.44 2.22
N ALA A 22 -1.47 -42.88 3.41
CA ALA A 22 -2.13 -41.66 3.84
C ALA A 22 -1.53 -40.41 3.17
N GLU A 23 -0.22 -40.43 2.85
CA GLU A 23 0.45 -39.38 2.06
C GLU A 23 0.13 -39.47 0.56
N ALA A 24 -0.23 -40.65 0.03
CA ALA A 24 -0.60 -40.83 -1.37
C ALA A 24 -2.08 -40.52 -1.69
N ASP A 25 -2.97 -40.44 -0.69
CA ASP A 25 -4.41 -40.16 -0.88
C ASP A 25 -4.79 -38.68 -0.62
N LEU A 26 -3.84 -37.86 -0.18
CA LEU A 26 -3.97 -36.40 -0.13
C LEU A 26 -3.52 -35.80 -1.46
N GLY A 27 -4.23 -36.15 -2.52
CA GLY A 27 -4.11 -35.50 -3.83
C GLY A 27 -4.43 -34.01 -3.73
N GLY A 28 -3.40 -33.17 -3.87
CA GLY A 28 -3.51 -31.72 -3.96
C GLY A 28 -2.44 -30.98 -3.15
N SER A 29 -1.16 -31.15 -3.49
CA SER A 29 -0.06 -30.39 -2.89
C SER A 29 0.06 -29.00 -3.53
N GLU A 30 -0.92 -28.12 -3.32
CA GLU A 30 -0.62 -26.69 -3.37
C GLU A 30 -0.26 -26.27 -1.95
N SER A 31 0.98 -25.83 -1.74
CA SER A 31 1.39 -25.30 -0.44
C SER A 31 0.55 -24.05 -0.14
N VAL A 32 0.21 -23.81 1.13
CA VAL A 32 -0.54 -22.61 1.53
C VAL A 32 0.14 -21.32 1.03
N SER A 33 1.47 -21.34 0.91
CA SER A 33 2.26 -20.24 0.32
C SER A 33 1.98 -20.03 -1.18
N GLU A 34 1.82 -21.11 -1.95
CA GLU A 34 1.47 -21.03 -3.37
C GLU A 34 0.03 -20.56 -3.57
N THR A 35 -0.91 -21.05 -2.74
CA THR A 35 -2.31 -20.57 -2.78
C THR A 35 -2.43 -19.09 -2.40
N VAL A 36 -1.64 -18.61 -1.42
CA VAL A 36 -1.60 -17.17 -1.07
C VAL A 36 -1.00 -16.35 -2.22
N GLY A 37 0.06 -16.84 -2.86
CA GLY A 37 0.67 -16.18 -4.03
C GLY A 37 -0.24 -16.12 -5.27
N GLN A 38 -1.22 -17.02 -5.38
CA GLN A 38 -2.26 -16.98 -6.41
C GLN A 38 -3.33 -15.91 -6.13
N ILE A 39 -3.54 -15.51 -4.87
CA ILE A 39 -4.59 -14.57 -4.47
C ILE A 39 -4.03 -13.15 -4.26
N PHE A 40 -2.84 -13.04 -3.66
CA PHE A 40 -2.18 -11.79 -3.34
C PHE A 40 -0.77 -11.76 -3.90
N ALA A 41 -0.37 -10.60 -4.40
CA ALA A 41 0.99 -10.30 -4.85
C ALA A 41 1.57 -9.18 -3.99
N GLY A 42 2.88 -9.24 -3.73
CA GLY A 42 3.59 -8.12 -3.11
C GLY A 42 3.58 -6.92 -4.04
N TYR A 43 3.09 -5.78 -3.58
CA TYR A 43 3.02 -4.56 -4.36
C TYR A 43 4.41 -3.93 -4.49
N GLN A 44 4.75 -3.51 -5.70
CA GLN A 44 5.97 -2.75 -6.01
C GLN A 44 5.63 -1.57 -6.91
N CYS A 45 6.17 -0.40 -6.58
CA CYS A 45 5.98 0.80 -7.41
C CYS A 45 6.81 0.70 -8.68
N GLY A 46 6.17 0.40 -9.81
CA GLY A 46 6.80 0.38 -11.13
C GLY A 46 6.89 1.75 -11.81
N THR A 47 6.17 2.74 -11.29
CA THR A 47 5.97 4.04 -11.96
C THR A 47 7.08 5.04 -11.68
N LEU A 48 7.69 4.98 -10.49
CA LEU A 48 8.70 5.93 -10.04
C LEU A 48 10.09 5.28 -9.97
N GLN A 49 11.06 5.88 -10.67
CA GLN A 49 12.46 5.40 -10.63
C GLN A 49 13.21 5.85 -9.37
N ARG A 50 12.78 6.95 -8.73
CA ARG A 50 13.43 7.58 -7.57
C ARG A 50 12.53 7.49 -6.34
N GLY A 51 13.15 7.33 -5.17
CA GLY A 51 12.49 7.29 -3.86
C GLY A 51 12.81 6.01 -3.08
N ILE A 52 12.33 5.93 -1.84
CA ILE A 52 12.49 4.75 -0.96
C ILE A 52 11.23 3.88 -1.03
N GLU A 53 11.40 2.55 -1.08
CA GLU A 53 10.28 1.60 -0.99
C GLU A 53 9.49 1.76 0.32
N HIS A 54 8.23 1.32 0.32
CA HIS A 54 7.42 1.41 1.52
C HIS A 54 7.97 0.46 2.62
N PRO A 55 8.06 0.90 3.89
CA PRO A 55 8.61 0.06 4.96
C PRO A 55 7.67 -1.09 5.38
N GLY A 56 6.38 -0.97 5.10
CA GLY A 56 5.41 -2.03 5.33
C GLY A 56 5.41 -3.06 4.20
N ASP A 57 5.09 -4.30 4.52
CA ASP A 57 4.81 -5.34 3.53
C ASP A 57 3.43 -5.09 2.93
N ILE A 58 3.40 -4.54 1.72
CA ILE A 58 2.17 -4.18 1.01
C ILE A 58 1.84 -5.29 0.04
N ALA A 59 0.62 -5.79 0.14
CA ALA A 59 0.07 -6.74 -0.81
C ALA A 59 -1.12 -6.13 -1.54
N GLU A 60 -1.28 -6.51 -2.80
CA GLU A 60 -2.46 -6.25 -3.61
C GLU A 60 -3.04 -7.57 -4.11
N ALA A 61 -4.28 -7.55 -4.59
CA ALA A 61 -4.86 -8.73 -5.22
C ALA A 61 -4.08 -9.08 -6.49
N ALA A 62 -3.75 -10.35 -6.71
CA ALA A 62 -3.00 -10.80 -7.87
C ALA A 62 -3.69 -10.42 -9.20
N SER A 63 -5.03 -10.37 -9.20
CA SER A 63 -5.82 -9.90 -10.35
C SER A 63 -5.61 -8.41 -10.65
N LEU A 64 -5.45 -7.55 -9.64
CA LEU A 64 -5.16 -6.13 -9.84
C LEU A 64 -3.71 -5.94 -10.30
N SER A 65 -2.76 -6.67 -9.71
CA SER A 65 -1.35 -6.63 -10.07
C SER A 65 -1.10 -6.99 -11.54
N SER A 66 -1.96 -7.82 -12.12
CA SER A 66 -1.88 -8.23 -13.54
C SER A 66 -2.26 -7.12 -14.53
N ILE A 67 -2.90 -6.05 -14.05
CA ILE A 67 -3.37 -4.95 -14.89
C ILE A 67 -2.35 -3.81 -14.83
N PRO A 68 -1.79 -3.38 -15.97
CA PRO A 68 -0.87 -2.26 -15.98
C PRO A 68 -1.58 -0.98 -15.52
N LEU A 69 -0.92 -0.23 -14.64
CA LEU A 69 -1.38 1.08 -14.23
C LEU A 69 -1.37 2.07 -15.42
N PRO A 70 -2.25 3.08 -15.43
CA PRO A 70 -2.19 4.14 -16.42
C PRO A 70 -0.85 4.89 -16.32
N PRO A 71 -0.33 5.49 -17.41
CA PRO A 71 0.93 6.23 -17.34
C PRO A 71 0.86 7.39 -16.34
N ALA A 72 1.82 7.48 -15.42
CA ALA A 72 1.99 8.69 -14.60
C ALA A 72 2.90 9.67 -15.32
N THR A 73 2.29 10.74 -15.83
CA THR A 73 2.95 11.81 -16.57
C THR A 73 3.04 13.11 -15.78
N TYR A 74 2.43 13.16 -14.59
CA TYR A 74 2.42 14.34 -13.75
C TYR A 74 3.83 14.63 -13.19
N PRO A 75 4.34 15.87 -13.32
CA PRO A 75 5.71 16.22 -12.92
C PRO A 75 5.79 16.50 -11.41
N LEU A 76 5.46 15.50 -10.58
CA LEU A 76 5.40 15.63 -9.12
C LEU A 76 6.72 16.16 -8.51
N MET A 77 7.86 15.73 -9.06
CA MET A 77 9.20 16.04 -8.56
C MET A 77 9.57 17.52 -8.69
N ASP A 78 8.87 18.29 -9.52
CA ASP A 78 9.11 19.74 -9.65
C ASP A 78 8.64 20.52 -8.41
N ALA A 79 7.68 19.98 -7.66
CA ALA A 79 7.05 20.65 -6.52
C ALA A 79 7.40 20.01 -5.17
N ILE A 80 7.63 18.70 -5.14
CA ILE A 80 8.01 17.97 -3.93
C ILE A 80 9.52 18.04 -3.77
N GLY A 81 9.99 18.52 -2.61
CA GLY A 81 11.42 18.67 -2.34
C GLY A 81 12.16 17.33 -2.26
N ASP A 82 13.42 17.34 -2.69
CA ASP A 82 14.31 16.17 -2.70
C ASP A 82 14.38 15.46 -1.33
N ASP A 83 14.37 16.23 -0.24
CA ASP A 83 14.36 15.72 1.13
C ASP A 83 13.17 14.78 1.42
N ILE A 84 12.00 15.05 0.83
CA ILE A 84 10.80 14.22 1.01
C ILE A 84 10.97 12.86 0.33
N VAL A 85 11.61 12.85 -0.83
CA VAL A 85 11.79 11.67 -1.68
C VAL A 85 12.98 10.83 -1.19
N ASP A 86 14.15 11.46 -1.04
CA ASP A 86 15.42 10.78 -0.78
C ASP A 86 15.55 10.32 0.68
N LYS A 87 14.88 10.99 1.63
CA LYS A 87 14.79 10.51 3.02
C LYS A 87 13.56 9.65 3.29
N GLY A 88 12.75 9.37 2.26
CA GLY A 88 11.57 8.52 2.37
C GLY A 88 10.50 9.06 3.33
N LYS A 89 10.36 10.39 3.44
CA LYS A 89 9.23 10.98 4.18
C LYS A 89 7.90 10.60 3.53
N LEU A 90 7.92 10.45 2.20
CA LEU A 90 6.94 9.68 1.44
C LEU A 90 7.65 8.48 0.79
N SER A 91 7.08 7.29 0.94
CA SER A 91 7.55 6.12 0.20
C SER A 91 7.15 6.19 -1.27
N LYS A 92 7.75 5.37 -2.13
CA LYS A 92 7.39 5.29 -3.56
C LYS A 92 5.90 5.02 -3.79
N LEU A 93 5.30 4.08 -3.05
CA LEU A 93 3.85 3.83 -3.07
C LEU A 93 3.06 5.12 -2.83
N GLN A 94 3.42 5.86 -1.77
CA GLN A 94 2.73 7.08 -1.40
C GLN A 94 2.95 8.19 -2.45
N LEU A 95 4.17 8.33 -2.99
CA LEU A 95 4.48 9.26 -4.06
C LEU A 95 3.71 8.94 -5.34
N GLU A 96 3.56 7.66 -5.67
CA GLU A 96 2.78 7.20 -6.82
C GLU A 96 1.31 7.58 -6.66
N GLY A 97 0.72 7.33 -5.49
CA GLY A 97 -0.65 7.76 -5.15
C GLY A 97 -0.84 9.27 -5.25
N VAL A 98 0.12 10.06 -4.73
CA VAL A 98 0.12 11.53 -4.85
C VAL A 98 0.20 11.97 -6.31
N SER A 99 1.06 11.33 -7.11
CA SER A 99 1.24 11.65 -8.53
C SER A 99 -0.05 11.42 -9.32
N TYR A 100 -0.69 10.26 -9.15
CA TYR A 100 -1.98 9.96 -9.81
C TYR A 100 -3.10 10.87 -9.33
N ALA A 101 -3.18 11.18 -8.04
CA ALA A 101 -4.17 12.11 -7.52
C ALA A 101 -4.01 13.49 -8.17
N CYS A 102 -2.80 14.02 -8.22
CA CYS A 102 -2.54 15.34 -8.81
C CYS A 102 -2.74 15.33 -10.33
N GLN A 103 -2.40 14.24 -11.01
CA GLN A 103 -2.71 14.04 -12.43
C GLN A 103 -4.21 14.11 -12.68
N LYS A 104 -5.01 13.37 -11.89
CA LYS A 104 -6.47 13.39 -12.01
C LYS A 104 -7.05 14.74 -11.67
N HIS A 105 -6.51 15.44 -10.68
CA HIS A 105 -6.92 16.81 -10.38
C HIS A 105 -6.64 17.80 -11.53
N CYS A 106 -5.87 17.47 -12.57
CA CYS A 106 -5.74 18.33 -13.76
C CYS A 106 -6.90 18.19 -14.75
N GLU A 107 -7.72 17.13 -14.64
CA GLU A 107 -8.85 16.86 -15.54
C GLU A 107 -10.12 17.60 -15.07
N LEU A 108 -10.86 18.17 -16.03
CA LEU A 108 -12.22 18.68 -15.82
C LEU A 108 -13.22 17.69 -16.42
N LEU A 109 -14.27 17.38 -15.67
CA LEU A 109 -15.38 16.55 -16.09
C LEU A 109 -16.31 17.34 -17.03
N PRO A 110 -17.21 16.68 -17.78
CA PRO A 110 -18.10 17.36 -18.74
C PRO A 110 -19.00 18.44 -18.13
N ASP A 111 -19.29 18.37 -16.83
CA ASP A 111 -20.06 19.36 -16.08
C ASP A 111 -19.24 20.57 -15.60
N GLY A 112 -17.94 20.61 -15.94
CA GLY A 112 -16.99 21.64 -15.53
C GLY A 112 -16.41 21.46 -14.13
N SER A 113 -16.82 20.42 -13.39
CA SER A 113 -16.22 20.08 -12.11
C SER A 113 -14.83 19.45 -12.30
N ARG A 114 -13.97 19.56 -11.29
CA ARG A 114 -12.64 18.93 -11.30
C ARG A 114 -12.77 17.47 -10.93
N ALA A 115 -12.10 16.57 -11.66
CA ALA A 115 -12.10 15.16 -11.32
C ALA A 115 -11.48 14.93 -9.93
N GLY A 116 -12.10 14.05 -9.14
CA GLY A 116 -11.59 13.62 -7.84
C GLY A 116 -10.69 12.38 -7.95
N PHE A 117 -10.04 12.04 -6.84
CA PHE A 117 -9.24 10.83 -6.70
C PHE A 117 -9.51 10.16 -5.35
N MET A 118 -9.53 8.83 -5.32
CA MET A 118 -9.73 8.04 -4.11
C MET A 118 -8.46 7.27 -3.77
N ILE A 119 -7.91 7.50 -2.58
CA ILE A 119 -6.79 6.72 -2.05
C ILE A 119 -7.36 5.56 -1.23
N GLY A 120 -7.38 4.37 -1.85
CA GLY A 120 -7.98 3.15 -1.31
C GLY A 120 -7.07 2.28 -0.44
N ASP A 121 -5.85 2.75 -0.13
CA ASP A 121 -4.86 1.94 0.57
C ASP A 121 -5.34 1.47 1.95
N GLY A 122 -4.82 0.32 2.40
CA GLY A 122 -5.10 -0.24 3.72
C GLY A 122 -4.80 0.71 4.89
N ALA A 123 -5.27 0.34 6.08
CA ALA A 123 -4.88 1.02 7.30
C ALA A 123 -3.35 0.90 7.52
N GLY A 124 -2.71 1.94 8.07
CA GLY A 124 -1.27 1.95 8.33
C GLY A 124 -0.38 2.36 7.15
N VAL A 125 -0.89 2.38 5.91
CA VAL A 125 -0.09 2.76 4.72
C VAL A 125 0.29 4.25 4.70
N GLY A 126 -0.34 5.09 5.53
CA GLY A 126 0.01 6.52 5.64
C GLY A 126 -0.74 7.44 4.68
N LYS A 127 -2.05 7.21 4.48
CA LYS A 127 -2.92 8.05 3.63
C LYS A 127 -2.91 9.53 4.01
N GLY A 128 -2.81 9.88 5.29
CA GLY A 128 -2.73 11.28 5.72
C GLY A 128 -1.47 11.99 5.22
N ARG A 129 -0.32 11.29 5.14
CA ARG A 129 0.88 11.82 4.48
C ARG A 129 0.69 11.99 2.98
N GLN A 130 -0.03 11.08 2.32
CA GLN A 130 -0.38 11.26 0.89
C GLN A 130 -1.25 12.51 0.68
N ILE A 131 -2.30 12.71 1.51
CA ILE A 131 -3.12 13.93 1.46
C ILE A 131 -2.25 15.18 1.69
N SER A 132 -1.33 15.12 2.66
CA SER A 132 -0.38 16.21 2.93
C SER A 132 0.53 16.50 1.73
N GLY A 133 0.99 15.47 1.02
CA GLY A 133 1.77 15.59 -0.21
C GLY A 133 0.96 16.26 -1.34
N ILE A 134 -0.30 15.87 -1.52
CA ILE A 134 -1.22 16.49 -2.49
C ILE A 134 -1.43 17.97 -2.16
N ILE A 135 -1.64 18.31 -0.89
CA ILE A 135 -1.80 19.71 -0.45
C ILE A 135 -0.54 20.51 -0.75
N LEU A 136 0.63 20.00 -0.34
CA LEU A 136 1.92 20.66 -0.54
C LEU A 136 2.18 20.93 -2.03
N ASP A 137 1.98 19.90 -2.86
CA ASP A 137 2.11 19.97 -4.31
C ASP A 137 1.25 21.07 -4.94
N ASN A 138 -0.04 21.08 -4.59
CA ASN A 138 -0.98 22.07 -5.11
C ASN A 138 -0.66 23.48 -4.60
N TYR A 139 -0.21 23.59 -3.36
CA TYR A 139 0.20 24.86 -2.76
C TYR A 139 1.40 25.47 -3.50
N CYS A 140 2.44 24.67 -3.77
CA CYS A 140 3.61 25.08 -4.55
C CYS A 140 3.24 25.53 -5.97
N ARG A 141 2.18 24.95 -6.55
CA ARG A 141 1.63 25.35 -7.85
C ARG A 141 0.59 26.48 -7.78
N GLY A 142 0.49 27.19 -6.66
CA GLY A 142 -0.34 28.39 -6.51
C GLY A 142 -1.81 28.14 -6.17
N ARG A 143 -2.26 26.89 -6.06
CA ARG A 143 -3.60 26.55 -5.54
C ARG A 143 -3.52 26.52 -4.02
N ARG A 144 -3.73 27.66 -3.36
CA ARG A 144 -3.43 27.86 -1.92
C ARG A 144 -4.60 27.66 -0.97
N ARG A 145 -5.77 27.26 -1.48
CA ARG A 145 -6.99 27.05 -0.68
C ARG A 145 -7.28 25.56 -0.60
N HIS A 146 -7.24 25.02 0.61
CA HIS A 146 -7.48 23.60 0.88
C HIS A 146 -8.41 23.45 2.08
N LEU A 147 -9.24 22.43 2.03
CA LEU A 147 -10.09 22.03 3.15
C LEU A 147 -9.82 20.56 3.44
N TRP A 148 -9.39 20.27 4.67
CA TRP A 148 -9.23 18.90 5.17
C TRP A 148 -10.35 18.62 6.15
N ILE A 149 -11.24 17.69 5.80
CA ILE A 149 -12.35 17.26 6.65
C ILE A 149 -11.99 15.92 7.27
N SER A 150 -12.16 15.81 8.58
CA SER A 150 -11.99 14.56 9.33
C SER A 150 -13.18 14.35 10.26
N SER A 151 -13.47 13.09 10.62
CA SER A 151 -14.65 12.74 11.43
C SER A 151 -14.43 12.87 12.94
N SER A 152 -13.18 13.03 13.40
CA SER A 152 -12.86 13.10 14.83
C SER A 152 -11.79 14.16 15.13
N SER A 153 -11.79 14.67 16.36
CA SER A 153 -10.81 15.65 16.84
C SER A 153 -9.39 15.09 16.93
N ASP A 154 -9.23 13.78 17.13
CA ASP A 154 -7.91 13.15 17.20
C ASP A 154 -7.22 13.18 15.83
N LEU A 155 -7.99 12.99 14.76
CA LEU A 155 -7.49 13.02 13.39
C LEU A 155 -6.99 14.40 12.96
N HIS A 156 -7.42 15.48 13.62
CA HIS A 156 -6.85 16.81 13.39
C HIS A 156 -5.37 16.86 13.79
N ARG A 157 -4.99 16.29 14.94
CA ARG A 157 -3.58 16.24 15.37
C ARG A 157 -2.75 15.38 14.43
N ASP A 158 -3.32 14.28 13.94
CA ASP A 158 -2.68 13.44 12.93
C ASP A 158 -2.47 14.20 11.62
N ALA A 159 -3.46 14.95 11.14
CA ALA A 159 -3.35 15.77 9.94
C ALA A 159 -2.26 16.84 10.07
N GLU A 160 -2.18 17.53 11.20
CA GLU A 160 -1.10 18.50 11.44
C GLU A 160 0.28 17.84 11.51
N ARG A 161 0.39 16.68 12.17
CA ARG A 161 1.64 15.92 12.23
C ARG A 161 2.06 15.51 10.83
N ASP A 162 1.15 14.97 10.02
CA ASP A 162 1.45 14.49 8.67
C ASP A 162 1.92 15.64 7.75
N LEU A 163 1.35 16.85 7.88
CA LEU A 163 1.86 18.05 7.21
C LEU A 163 3.28 18.40 7.69
N ARG A 164 3.49 18.43 9.01
CA ARG A 164 4.80 18.77 9.62
C ARG A 164 5.90 17.77 9.24
N ASP A 165 5.58 16.48 9.16
CA ASP A 165 6.51 15.42 8.75
C ASP A 165 7.07 15.67 7.35
N LEU A 166 6.26 16.26 6.46
CA LEU A 166 6.68 16.66 5.11
C LEU A 166 7.36 18.04 5.05
N GLY A 167 7.58 18.70 6.19
CA GLY A 167 8.09 20.09 6.23
C GLY A 167 7.07 21.13 5.81
N CYS A 168 5.78 20.78 5.76
CA CYS A 168 4.70 21.70 5.42
C CYS A 168 4.27 22.46 6.69
N HIS A 169 4.63 23.75 6.77
CA HIS A 169 4.33 24.63 7.90
C HIS A 169 3.12 25.55 7.64
N LEU A 170 2.20 25.12 6.78
CA LEU A 170 0.98 25.88 6.52
C LEU A 170 0.17 26.03 7.81
N LYS A 171 -0.41 27.22 8.01
CA LYS A 171 -1.32 27.48 9.13
C LYS A 171 -2.54 26.56 8.97
N VAL A 172 -2.70 25.64 9.89
CA VAL A 172 -3.92 24.83 10.02
C VAL A 172 -4.89 25.62 10.89
N ILE A 173 -6.09 25.85 10.37
CA ILE A 173 -7.17 26.53 11.07
C ILE A 173 -8.20 25.47 11.43
N ASN A 174 -8.50 25.31 12.72
CA ASN A 174 -9.44 24.31 13.18
C ASN A 174 -10.84 24.94 13.29
N SER A 175 -11.82 24.33 12.62
CA SER A 175 -13.20 24.81 12.54
C SER A 175 -13.36 26.16 11.83
N CYS A 176 -14.56 26.44 11.32
CA CYS A 176 -14.87 27.69 10.63
C CYS A 176 -14.94 28.92 11.57
N GLN A 177 -14.72 28.74 12.87
CA GLN A 177 -14.85 29.80 13.88
C GLN A 177 -13.62 30.72 13.94
N GLU A 178 -12.49 30.30 13.36
CA GLU A 178 -11.22 31.02 13.36
C GLU A 178 -10.86 31.64 11.99
N LEU A 179 -11.82 31.66 11.06
CA LEU A 179 -11.69 32.25 9.71
C LEU A 179 -11.99 33.74 9.66
#